data_AF-A0A535L2P2-F1
#
_entry.id   AF-A0A535L2P2-F1
#
_cell.length_a   1.000
_cell.length_b   1.000
_cell.length_c   1.000
_cell.angle_alpha   90.00
_cell.angle_beta   90.00
_cell.angle_gamma   90.00
#
_symmetry.space_group_name_H-M   'P 1'
#
loop_
_entity.id
_entity.type
_entity.pdbx_description
1 polymer ?
#
loop_
_entity_poly.entity_id
_entity_poly.type
_entity_poly.pdbx_seq_one_letter_code
_entity_poly.pdbx_strand_id
1 'polypeptide(L)' 'MDEKEFGSIKGWFAGRLPDGWFTGVDVTIEDDQIVVVGALPDKDLPSGASAEEKEGAAAGRIARFREETRGQRIG' A
#
# COMPACT_ATOMS: atom_id res chain seq x y z
N MET A 1 9.71 12.12 19.06
CA MET A 1 8.30 12.26 18.68
C MET A 1 7.45 11.70 19.79
N ASP A 2 6.45 12.44 20.26
CA ASP A 2 5.50 11.93 21.24
C ASP A 2 4.37 11.13 20.56
N GLU A 3 3.54 10.43 21.34
CA GLU A 3 2.45 9.60 20.83
C GLU A 3 1.43 10.41 20.00
N LYS A 4 1.20 11.67 20.38
CA LYS A 4 0.25 12.56 19.72
C LYS A 4 0.77 12.96 18.33
N GLU A 5 2.05 13.28 18.23
CA GLU A 5 2.71 13.64 16.98
C GLU A 5 2.76 12.43 16.02
N PHE A 6 3.03 11.23 16.53
CA PHE A 6 2.94 9.99 15.74
C PHE A 6 1.52 9.73 15.22
N GLY A 7 0.50 9.87 16.09
CA GLY A 7 -0.90 9.75 15.71
C GLY A 7 -1.33 10.77 14.66
N SER A 8 -0.83 12.01 14.76
CA SER A 8 -1.10 13.06 13.76
C SER A 8 -0.54 12.70 12.38
N ILE A 9 0.68 12.15 12.32
CA ILE A 9 1.30 11.75 11.05
C ILE A 9 0.54 10.58 10.43
N LYS A 10 0.20 9.55 11.23
CA LYS A 10 -0.62 8.43 10.77
C LYS A 10 -1.96 8.89 10.20
N GLY A 11 -2.65 9.79 10.90
CA GLY A 11 -3.91 10.36 10.43
C GLY A 11 -3.78 11.15 9.13
N TRP A 12 -2.68 11.90 8.97
CA TRP A 12 -2.43 12.64 7.74
C TRP A 12 -2.27 11.72 6.53
N PHE A 13 -1.49 10.64 6.65
CA PHE A 13 -1.35 9.67 5.55
C PHE A 13 -2.65 8.95 5.24
N ALA A 14 -3.43 8.56 6.26
CA ALA A 14 -4.73 7.94 6.06
C ALA A 14 -5.69 8.83 5.25
N GLY A 15 -5.64 10.16 5.42
CA GLY A 15 -6.45 11.10 4.64
C GLY A 15 -5.84 11.53 3.31
N ARG A 16 -4.52 11.40 3.12
CA ARG A 16 -3.82 11.87 1.91
C ARG A 16 -3.72 10.81 0.81
N LEU A 17 -3.68 9.53 1.19
CA LEU A 17 -3.67 8.42 0.26
C LEU A 17 -4.99 8.36 -0.52
N PRO A 18 -4.97 8.19 -1.85
CA PRO A 18 -6.20 8.07 -2.61
C PRO A 18 -7.05 6.86 -2.18
N ASP A 19 -8.36 7.07 -2.15
CA ASP A 19 -9.32 6.05 -1.77
C ASP A 19 -9.26 4.83 -2.69
N GLY A 20 -9.54 3.65 -2.12
CA GLY A 20 -9.62 2.39 -2.86
C GLY A 20 -8.28 1.80 -3.33
N TRP A 21 -7.15 2.45 -3.03
CA TRP A 21 -5.82 1.90 -3.35
C TRP A 21 -5.47 0.68 -2.52
N PHE A 22 -5.73 0.73 -1.22
CA PHE A 22 -5.31 -0.28 -0.26
C PHE A 22 -6.48 -0.76 0.61
N THR A 23 -6.46 -2.04 0.98
CA THR A 23 -7.40 -2.62 1.97
C THR A 23 -6.92 -2.39 3.41
N GLY A 24 -5.64 -2.06 3.59
CA GLY A 24 -5.03 -1.69 4.85
C GLY A 24 -3.70 -0.98 4.61
N VAL A 25 -3.35 -0.08 5.52
CA VAL A 25 -2.11 0.72 5.46
C VAL A 25 -1.41 0.67 6.81
N ASP A 26 -0.12 0.38 6.79
CA ASP A 26 0.78 0.58 7.93
C ASP A 26 1.72 1.76 7.66
N VAL A 27 1.97 2.55 8.70
CA VAL A 27 2.82 3.73 8.65
C VAL A 27 3.84 3.63 9.78
N THR A 28 5.10 3.55 9.39
CA THR A 28 6.24 3.52 10.30
C THR A 28 7.04 4.80 10.12
N ILE A 29 7.50 5.39 11.22
CA ILE A 29 8.36 6.56 11.20
C ILE A 29 9.74 6.10 11.63
N GLU A 30 10.72 6.34 10.77
CA GLU A 30 12.14 6.10 11.00
C GLU A 30 12.86 7.46 11.08
N ASP A 31 14.18 7.45 11.34
CA ASP A 31 14.92 8.69 11.62
C ASP A 31 14.87 9.73 10.48
N ASP A 32 14.93 9.29 9.22
CA ASP A 32 14.97 10.16 8.04
C ASP A 32 13.82 9.92 7.04
N GLN A 33 12.93 8.99 7.33
CA GLN A 33 11.87 8.59 6.40
C GLN A 33 10.59 8.16 7.11
N ILE A 34 9.48 8.29 6.39
CA ILE A 34 8.20 7.72 6.76
C ILE A 34 7.89 6.61 5.75
N VAL A 35 7.78 5.38 6.24
CA VAL A 35 7.50 4.20 5.42
C VAL A 35 6.00 3.94 5.45
N VAL A 36 5.39 3.94 4.27
CA VAL A 36 3.96 3.64 4.09
C VAL A 36 3.83 2.33 3.32
N VAL A 37 3.29 1.31 3.95
CA VAL A 37 3.06 -0.02 3.36
C VAL A 37 1.57 -0.25 3.22
N GLY A 38 1.10 -0.38 1.97
CA GLY A 38 -0.30 -0.63 1.67
C GLY A 38 -0.53 -2.02 1.08
N ALA A 39 -1.52 -2.74 1.62
CA ALA A 39 -1.98 -4.01 1.06
C ALA A 39 -2.93 -3.76 -0.12
N LEU A 40 -2.60 -4.28 -1.30
CA LEU A 40 -3.47 -4.15 -2.47
C LEU A 40 -4.64 -5.14 -2.40
N PRO A 41 -5.83 -4.78 -2.92
CA PRO A 41 -6.91 -5.73 -3.08
C PRO A 41 -6.49 -6.92 -3.93
N ASP A 42 -6.83 -8.12 -3.48
CA ASP A 42 -6.60 -9.36 -4.21
C ASP A 42 -7.33 -9.34 -5.56
N LYS A 43 -6.74 -10.07 -6.51
CA LYS A 43 -7.39 -10.35 -7.79
C LYS A 43 -8.12 -11.68 -7.68
N ASP A 44 -9.32 -11.72 -8.23
CA ASP A 44 -10.03 -12.99 -8.43
C ASP A 44 -9.21 -13.88 -9.36
N LEU A 45 -8.65 -14.94 -8.80
CA LEU A 45 -8.00 -16.02 -9.53
C LEU A 45 -8.94 -17.23 -9.59
N PRO A 46 -8.82 -18.08 -10.62
CA PRO A 46 -9.59 -19.30 -10.70
C PRO A 46 -9.45 -20.16 -9.44
N SER A 47 -10.56 -20.78 -9.03
CA SER A 47 -10.53 -21.74 -7.92
C SER A 47 -9.57 -22.89 -8.25
N GLY A 48 -8.60 -23.12 -7.36
CA GLY A 48 -7.56 -24.13 -7.57
C GLY A 48 -6.23 -23.60 -8.12
N ALA A 49 -6.08 -22.29 -8.32
CA ALA A 49 -4.79 -21.69 -8.69
C ALA A 49 -3.66 -22.13 -7.74
N SER A 50 -2.52 -22.49 -8.31
CA SER A 50 -1.33 -22.92 -7.58
C SER A 50 -0.75 -21.76 -6.74
N ALA A 51 0.19 -22.09 -5.85
CA ALA A 51 0.89 -21.06 -5.08
C ALA A 51 1.69 -20.13 -6.01
N GLU A 52 2.36 -20.70 -7.01
CA GLU A 52 3.16 -19.98 -8.01
C GLU A 52 2.29 -19.06 -8.87
N GLU A 53 1.09 -19.49 -9.27
CA GLU A 53 0.15 -18.64 -10.01
C GLU A 53 -0.33 -17.45 -9.17
N LYS A 54 -0.60 -17.67 -7.87
CA LYS A 54 -0.99 -16.59 -6.93
C LYS A 54 0.16 -15.60 -6.71
N GLU A 55 1.37 -16.09 -6.51
CA GLU A 55 2.56 -15.25 -6.37
C GLU A 55 2.83 -14.42 -7.62
N GLY A 56 2.75 -15.04 -8.81
CA GLY A 56 2.90 -14.33 -10.08
C GLY A 56 1.84 -13.26 -10.29
N ALA A 57 0.58 -13.56 -9.96
CA ALA A 57 -0.52 -12.59 -10.02
C ALA A 57 -0.30 -11.41 -9.06
N ALA A 58 0.15 -11.68 -7.82
CA ALA A 58 0.47 -10.65 -6.84
C ALA A 58 1.63 -9.75 -7.33
N ALA A 59 2.72 -10.35 -7.82
CA ALA A 59 3.86 -9.60 -8.36
C ALA A 59 3.45 -8.70 -9.54
N GLY A 60 2.67 -9.24 -10.48
CA GLY A 60 2.13 -8.48 -11.61
C GLY A 60 1.20 -7.34 -11.17
N ARG A 61 0.33 -7.60 -10.18
CA ARG A 61 -0.57 -6.60 -9.59
C ARG A 61 0.20 -5.45 -8.96
N ILE A 62 1.26 -5.75 -8.21
CA ILE A 62 2.14 -4.76 -7.56
C ILE A 62 2.87 -3.93 -8.60
N ALA A 63 3.49 -4.56 -9.60
CA ALA A 63 4.22 -3.86 -10.66
C ALA A 63 3.30 -2.91 -11.45
N ARG A 64 2.14 -3.41 -11.89
CA ARG A 64 1.14 -2.61 -12.59
C ARG A 64 0.66 -1.43 -11.74
N PHE A 65 0.34 -1.66 -10.46
CA PHE A 65 -0.08 -0.60 -9.55
C PHE A 65 0.98 0.50 -9.43
N ARG A 66 2.25 0.11 -9.31
CA ARG A 66 3.37 1.04 -9.18
C ARG A 66 3.48 1.95 -10.41
N GLU A 67 3.27 1.42 -11.61
CA GLU A 67 3.35 2.24 -12.81
C GLU A 67 2.10 3.12 -12.99
N GLU A 68 0.90 2.56 -12.86
CA GLU A 68 -0.37 3.29 -13.08
C GLU A 68 -0.58 4.43 -12.08
N THR A 69 -0.12 4.27 -10.84
CA THR A 69 -0.28 5.30 -9.80
C THR A 69 0.89 6.25 -9.69
N ARG A 70 1.96 6.08 -10.49
CA ARG A 70 3.21 6.84 -10.36
C ARG A 70 3.01 8.35 -10.33
N GLY A 71 2.16 8.89 -11.21
CA GLY A 71 1.87 10.33 -11.26
C GLY A 71 0.91 10.84 -10.18
N GLN A 72 0.20 9.93 -9.50
CA GLN A 72 -0.77 10.26 -8.44
C GLN A 72 -0.19 10.09 -7.04
N ARG A 73 0.94 9.37 -6.90
CA ARG A 73 1.67 9.27 -5.64
C ARG A 73 2.07 10.68 -5.18
N ILE A 74 2.12 10.84 -3.85
CA ILE A 74 2.41 12.10 -3.15
C ILE A 74 3.52 12.84 -3.90
N GLY A 75 3.15 13.97 -4.50
CA GLY A 75 4.07 14.97 -5.04
C GLY A 75 4.45 15.96 -3.95
#